data_AF-A0A176U5Y3-F1
#
_entry.id   AF-A0A176U5Y3-F1
#
_cell.length_a   1.000
_cell.length_b   1.000
_cell.length_c   1.000
_cell.angle_alpha   90.00
_cell.angle_beta   90.00
_cell.angle_gamma   90.00
#
_symmetry.space_group_name_H-M   'P 1'
#
loop_
_entity.id
_entity.type
_entity.pdbx_description
1 polymer ?
#
loop_
_entity_poly.entity_id
_entity_poly.type
_entity_poly.pdbx_seq_one_letter_code
_entity_poly.pdbx_strand_id
1 'polypeptide(L)'
;MRKYQKMQAIIMCAALAASSMSVLADEVSYPLTLTGTDGTEITIDEEPEKIVSMGPNMTEILYAIGAGDKLVGRTDYCDYPAAVSEVESVGSISNADIEKILSLEPDLVLASTHFSDDAVKQLEDAGVPVLYLYDEGDMEGVYDMISLVGEAVNCAEAAEKTVDEMQAKMDYVSDRLASADENPTVYYVVSYGEYGDYTAGGDTFVNGILTAAGGDNIASDVEGWSYSTETLLEKDPQYVILNAYNEEGFCTTDPYTELSAVKNGFVETVDTNMLDRQGPRNADAVVELAQMLHPECFPSDTEYPVNVKSGVVEYNIESCPESVYAASEEVFDLLKEIGVVSEDAEYEQKSVEDVVLEAPAVVVADAEYSAEEKAKFDDANIPVIYVDAENDENVITLGQIFNCNAKADEVSYVKAALAK
;
A
#
# COMPACT_ATOMS: atom_id res chain seq x y z
N MET A 1 58.70 35.12 38.37
CA MET A 1 59.27 34.19 39.38
C MET A 1 58.27 33.04 39.51
N ARG A 2 58.48 31.94 38.78
CA ARG A 2 59.19 30.71 39.22
C ARG A 2 58.47 29.98 40.37
N LYS A 3 58.19 28.69 40.09
CA LYS A 3 57.78 27.58 40.97
C LYS A 3 56.25 27.54 41.16
N TYR A 4 55.53 26.50 40.76
CA TYR A 4 55.81 25.09 41.02
C TYR A 4 55.47 24.19 39.83
N GLN A 5 56.42 23.29 39.55
CA GLN A 5 56.37 22.22 38.57
C GLN A 5 56.48 20.90 39.35
N LYS A 6 55.77 19.86 38.87
CA LYS A 6 55.96 18.40 39.10
C LYS A 6 55.27 17.74 40.30
N MET A 7 54.23 16.96 40.02
CA MET A 7 54.04 15.54 40.44
C MET A 7 52.84 14.95 39.65
N GLN A 8 53.04 14.32 38.49
CA GLN A 8 53.02 12.86 38.25
C GLN A 8 51.84 12.07 38.87
N ALA A 9 50.92 11.63 37.99
CA ALA A 9 50.25 10.31 37.97
C ALA A 9 49.36 10.26 36.70
N ILE A 10 49.84 9.74 35.56
CA ILE A 10 49.56 8.38 35.06
C ILE A 10 48.06 8.04 35.07
N ILE A 11 47.36 8.33 33.97
CA ILE A 11 46.20 7.58 33.45
C ILE A 11 46.37 7.65 31.92
N MET A 12 47.12 6.71 31.34
CA MET A 12 46.62 5.51 30.67
C MET A 12 45.98 5.84 29.32
N CYS A 13 46.74 5.52 28.26
CA CYS A 13 46.28 5.48 26.89
C CYS A 13 45.00 4.65 26.76
N ALA A 14 43.95 5.25 26.21
CA ALA A 14 42.96 4.55 25.43
C ALA A 14 42.75 5.37 24.16
N ALA A 15 43.45 4.97 23.10
CA ALA A 15 43.11 5.38 21.75
C ALA A 15 41.74 4.78 21.44
N LEU A 16 40.68 5.60 21.45
CA LEU A 16 39.47 5.26 20.72
C LEU A 16 39.76 5.49 19.24
N ALA A 17 40.29 4.45 18.59
CA ALA A 17 40.02 4.26 17.18
C ALA A 17 38.53 3.91 17.11
N ALA A 18 37.72 4.88 16.71
CA ALA A 18 36.39 4.60 16.20
C ALA A 18 36.57 3.77 14.92
N SER A 19 36.54 2.45 15.05
CA SER A 19 36.28 1.57 13.92
C SER A 19 34.85 1.86 13.48
N SER A 20 34.70 2.57 12.38
CA SER A 20 33.52 2.49 11.53
C SER A 20 33.38 1.05 11.08
N MET A 21 32.59 0.25 11.79
CA MET A 21 32.03 -0.97 11.23
C MET A 21 31.05 -0.51 10.17
N SER A 22 31.53 -0.46 8.92
CA SER A 22 30.66 -0.62 7.76
C SER A 22 29.99 -1.98 7.96
N VAL A 23 28.69 -1.99 8.22
CA VAL A 23 27.89 -3.19 8.01
C VAL A 23 27.98 -3.42 6.50
N LEU A 24 28.77 -4.41 6.10
CA LEU A 24 28.69 -4.93 4.74
C LEU A 24 27.36 -5.67 4.72
N ALA A 25 26.42 -5.26 3.85
CA ALA A 25 25.28 -6.08 3.51
C ALA A 25 25.81 -7.47 3.14
N ASP A 26 25.26 -8.53 3.72
CA ASP A 26 25.64 -9.89 3.35
C ASP A 26 25.25 -10.08 1.88
N GLU A 27 26.26 -10.21 1.00
CA GLU A 27 26.01 -10.51 -0.42
C GLU A 27 25.37 -11.91 -0.50
N VAL A 28 24.19 -12.00 -1.11
CA VAL A 28 23.53 -13.28 -1.39
C VAL A 28 24.44 -14.11 -2.30
N SER A 29 24.78 -15.33 -1.86
CA SER A 29 25.63 -16.23 -2.62
C SER A 29 24.82 -17.24 -3.41
N TYR A 30 25.07 -17.32 -4.71
CA TYR A 30 24.45 -18.31 -5.60
C TYR A 30 25.36 -19.54 -5.84
N PRO A 31 24.79 -20.74 -6.08
CA PRO A 31 23.36 -21.04 -6.17
C PRO A 31 22.66 -20.93 -4.81
N LEU A 32 21.47 -20.31 -4.82
CA LEU A 32 20.62 -20.11 -3.65
C LEU A 32 19.54 -21.20 -3.63
N THR A 33 19.45 -21.94 -2.52
CA THR A 33 18.39 -22.94 -2.33
C THR A 33 17.36 -22.39 -1.36
N LEU A 34 16.10 -22.34 -1.81
CA LEU A 34 14.97 -21.88 -1.03
C LEU A 34 13.94 -23.00 -0.90
N THR A 35 13.09 -22.90 0.12
CA THR A 35 11.91 -23.75 0.25
C THR A 35 10.68 -22.87 0.05
N GLY A 36 9.87 -23.18 -0.97
CA GLY A 36 8.57 -22.56 -1.16
C GLY A 36 7.66 -22.81 0.04
N THR A 37 6.60 -22.03 0.18
CA THR A 37 5.61 -22.18 1.26
C THR A 37 4.90 -23.54 1.21
N ASP A 38 4.95 -24.23 0.07
CA ASP A 38 4.44 -25.57 -0.17
C ASP A 38 5.39 -26.69 0.31
N GLY A 39 6.58 -26.32 0.78
CA GLY A 39 7.64 -27.23 1.19
C GLY A 39 8.52 -27.72 0.03
N THR A 40 8.34 -27.23 -1.19
CA THR A 40 9.16 -27.61 -2.35
C THR A 40 10.48 -26.85 -2.32
N GLU A 41 11.61 -27.58 -2.40
CA GLU A 41 12.93 -26.97 -2.54
C GLU A 41 13.18 -26.56 -3.99
N ILE A 42 13.63 -25.31 -4.19
CA ILE A 42 14.05 -24.79 -5.48
C ILE A 42 15.51 -24.33 -5.40
N THR A 43 16.21 -24.34 -6.53
CA THR A 43 17.56 -23.79 -6.65
C THR A 43 17.55 -22.69 -7.70
N ILE A 44 18.00 -21.51 -7.31
CA ILE A 44 18.21 -20.35 -8.17
C ILE A 44 19.72 -20.27 -8.41
N ASP A 45 20.16 -20.41 -9.66
CA ASP A 45 21.58 -20.55 -10.00
C ASP A 45 22.34 -19.21 -10.05
N GLU A 46 21.64 -18.12 -10.36
CA GLU A 46 22.16 -16.75 -10.46
C GLU A 46 21.07 -15.75 -10.01
N GLU A 47 21.42 -14.50 -9.71
CA GLU A 47 20.44 -13.48 -9.35
C GLU A 47 19.37 -13.33 -10.44
N PRO A 48 18.06 -13.47 -10.12
CA PRO A 48 17.01 -13.30 -11.11
C PRO A 48 16.93 -11.85 -11.59
N GLU A 49 16.98 -11.64 -12.91
CA GLU A 49 16.83 -10.33 -13.56
C GLU A 49 15.53 -10.25 -14.36
N LYS A 50 14.96 -11.40 -14.73
CA LYS A 50 13.68 -11.52 -15.43
C LYS A 50 12.72 -12.42 -14.67
N ILE A 51 11.72 -11.82 -14.07
CA ILE A 51 10.74 -12.49 -13.22
C ILE A 51 9.38 -12.47 -13.91
N VAL A 52 8.68 -13.60 -13.88
CA VAL A 52 7.25 -13.66 -14.22
C VAL A 52 6.44 -13.89 -12.95
N SER A 53 5.43 -13.04 -12.73
CA SER A 53 4.53 -13.15 -11.59
C SER A 53 3.18 -13.74 -11.99
N MET A 54 2.80 -14.86 -11.37
CA MET A 54 1.54 -15.57 -11.63
C MET A 54 0.42 -15.18 -10.64
N GLY A 55 0.42 -13.94 -10.13
CA GLY A 55 -0.61 -13.49 -9.20
C GLY A 55 -0.41 -12.06 -8.69
N PRO A 56 -1.51 -11.35 -8.35
CA PRO A 56 -1.45 -9.96 -7.90
C PRO A 56 -0.58 -9.77 -6.66
N ASN A 57 -0.77 -10.60 -5.61
CA ASN A 57 0.00 -10.51 -4.37
C ASN A 57 1.52 -10.48 -4.61
N MET A 58 2.04 -11.42 -5.42
CA MET A 58 3.47 -11.52 -5.71
C MET A 58 3.97 -10.33 -6.51
N THR A 59 3.14 -9.81 -7.44
CA THR A 59 3.45 -8.56 -8.14
C THR A 59 3.59 -7.40 -7.16
N GLU A 60 2.64 -7.24 -6.24
CA GLU A 60 2.67 -6.15 -5.26
C GLU A 60 3.88 -6.23 -4.34
N ILE A 61 4.27 -7.45 -3.92
CA ILE A 61 5.49 -7.69 -3.15
C ILE A 61 6.72 -7.23 -3.93
N LEU A 62 6.88 -7.63 -5.19
CA LEU A 62 8.03 -7.24 -6.02
C LEU A 62 8.17 -5.71 -6.12
N TYR A 63 7.06 -4.99 -6.30
CA TYR A 63 7.11 -3.52 -6.33
C TYR A 63 7.43 -2.91 -4.96
N ALA A 64 6.86 -3.45 -3.87
CA ALA A 64 7.10 -2.92 -2.52
C ALA A 64 8.57 -3.03 -2.10
N ILE A 65 9.24 -4.13 -2.47
CA ILE A 65 10.66 -4.36 -2.16
C ILE A 65 11.62 -3.72 -3.18
N GLY A 66 11.11 -2.98 -4.16
CA GLY A 66 11.92 -2.28 -5.16
C GLY A 66 12.45 -3.15 -6.31
N ALA A 67 11.89 -4.35 -6.51
CA ALA A 67 12.26 -5.30 -7.58
C ALA A 67 11.27 -5.31 -8.76
N GLY A 68 10.42 -4.28 -8.89
CA GLY A 68 9.39 -4.21 -9.93
C GLY A 68 9.94 -4.06 -11.36
N ASP A 69 11.17 -3.56 -11.51
CA ASP A 69 11.90 -3.45 -12.76
C ASP A 69 12.39 -4.80 -13.32
N LYS A 70 12.53 -5.81 -12.46
CA LYS A 70 12.82 -7.20 -12.83
C LYS A 70 11.60 -7.94 -13.38
N LEU A 71 10.39 -7.37 -13.26
CA LEU A 71 9.15 -8.02 -13.69
C LEU A 71 8.95 -7.90 -15.21
N VAL A 72 9.05 -9.02 -15.93
CA VAL A 72 8.89 -9.08 -17.40
C VAL A 72 7.55 -9.67 -17.85
N GLY A 73 6.81 -10.32 -16.95
CA GLY A 73 5.49 -10.86 -17.23
C GLY A 73 4.58 -10.90 -16.01
N ARG A 74 3.29 -10.64 -16.22
CA ARG A 74 2.27 -10.62 -15.17
C ARG A 74 0.99 -11.32 -15.61
N THR A 75 0.09 -11.64 -14.68
CA THR A 75 -1.25 -12.09 -15.05
C THR A 75 -2.19 -10.93 -15.40
N ASP A 76 -3.32 -11.25 -16.03
CA ASP A 76 -4.39 -10.30 -16.33
C ASP A 76 -5.01 -9.63 -15.10
N TYR A 77 -4.80 -10.18 -13.90
CA TYR A 77 -5.34 -9.65 -12.64
C TYR A 77 -4.36 -8.72 -11.90
N CYS A 78 -3.11 -8.64 -12.35
CA CYS A 78 -2.12 -7.77 -11.72
C CYS A 78 -2.32 -6.35 -12.24
N ASP A 79 -2.89 -5.49 -11.40
CA ASP A 79 -3.32 -4.12 -11.72
C ASP A 79 -2.76 -3.06 -10.75
N TYR A 80 -1.96 -3.47 -9.77
CA TYR A 80 -1.33 -2.60 -8.79
C TYR A 80 0.18 -2.93 -8.63
N PRO A 81 1.05 -1.91 -8.47
CA PRO A 81 0.78 -0.49 -8.67
C PRO A 81 0.50 -0.19 -10.15
N ALA A 82 0.00 1.00 -10.50
CA ALA A 82 -0.43 1.26 -11.89
C ALA A 82 0.68 1.03 -12.93
N ALA A 83 1.95 1.17 -12.56
CA ALA A 83 3.09 0.87 -13.42
C ALA A 83 3.09 -0.57 -13.98
N VAL A 84 2.43 -1.52 -13.30
CA VAL A 84 2.34 -2.92 -13.77
C VAL A 84 1.54 -3.07 -15.06
N SER A 85 0.73 -2.07 -15.45
CA SER A 85 -0.05 -2.14 -16.70
C SER A 85 0.83 -2.25 -17.94
N GLU A 86 2.06 -1.72 -17.87
CA GLU A 86 3.06 -1.74 -18.95
C GLU A 86 3.79 -3.09 -19.07
N VAL A 87 3.71 -3.94 -18.04
CA VAL A 87 4.30 -5.28 -18.05
C VAL A 87 3.44 -6.21 -18.90
N GLU A 88 4.11 -7.04 -19.70
CA GLU A 88 3.48 -7.97 -20.63
C GLU A 88 2.55 -8.96 -19.90
N SER A 89 1.31 -9.10 -20.37
CA SER A 89 0.39 -10.10 -19.80
C SER A 89 0.73 -11.49 -20.32
N VAL A 90 0.86 -12.47 -19.42
CA VAL A 90 1.01 -13.89 -19.75
C VAL A 90 -0.29 -14.69 -19.63
N GLY A 91 -1.44 -14.00 -19.62
CA GLY A 91 -2.77 -14.59 -19.48
C GLY A 91 -3.30 -14.58 -18.05
N SER A 92 -4.29 -15.42 -17.76
CA SER A 92 -4.93 -15.46 -16.44
C SER A 92 -4.20 -16.44 -15.51
N ILE A 93 -4.38 -16.28 -14.20
CA ILE A 93 -3.77 -17.17 -13.18
C ILE A 93 -4.04 -18.66 -13.48
N SER A 94 -5.25 -19.00 -13.90
CA SER A 94 -5.65 -20.40 -14.17
C SER A 94 -5.41 -20.86 -15.61
N ASN A 95 -5.08 -19.96 -16.54
CA ASN A 95 -4.87 -20.27 -17.95
C ASN A 95 -3.73 -19.43 -18.52
N ALA A 96 -2.55 -19.65 -17.95
CA ALA A 96 -1.32 -19.00 -18.35
C ALA A 96 -0.83 -19.48 -19.72
N ASP A 97 -0.30 -18.56 -20.53
CA ASP A 97 0.33 -18.85 -21.81
C ASP A 97 1.79 -19.26 -21.60
N ILE A 98 2.05 -20.56 -21.47
CA ILE A 98 3.39 -21.09 -21.18
C ILE A 98 4.38 -20.81 -22.31
N GLU A 99 3.93 -20.83 -23.58
CA GLU A 99 4.79 -20.49 -24.71
C GLU A 99 5.24 -19.03 -24.60
N LYS A 100 4.33 -18.14 -24.21
CA LYS A 100 4.64 -16.73 -23.97
C LYS A 100 5.57 -16.54 -22.78
N ILE A 101 5.32 -17.21 -21.65
CA ILE A 101 6.22 -17.17 -20.48
C ILE A 101 7.64 -17.57 -20.89
N LEU A 102 7.81 -18.70 -21.57
CA LEU A 102 9.12 -19.17 -22.03
C LEU A 102 9.78 -18.21 -23.03
N SER A 103 8.98 -17.51 -23.85
CA SER A 103 9.50 -16.53 -24.82
C SER A 103 10.10 -15.28 -24.18
N LEU A 104 9.74 -14.99 -22.91
CA LEU A 104 10.31 -13.89 -22.14
C LEU A 104 11.69 -14.27 -21.56
N GLU A 105 12.06 -15.55 -21.63
CA GLU A 105 13.29 -16.12 -21.06
C GLU A 105 13.44 -15.76 -19.57
N PRO A 106 12.47 -16.11 -18.70
CA PRO A 106 12.52 -15.78 -17.28
C PRO A 106 13.59 -16.59 -16.55
N ASP A 107 14.21 -15.96 -15.56
CA ASP A 107 15.14 -16.58 -14.62
C ASP A 107 14.40 -17.17 -13.41
N LEU A 108 13.19 -16.68 -13.13
CA LEU A 108 12.34 -17.13 -12.03
C LEU A 108 10.86 -16.91 -12.36
N VAL A 109 10.01 -17.87 -11.99
CA VAL A 109 8.55 -17.71 -11.98
C VAL A 109 8.06 -17.77 -10.54
N LEU A 110 7.32 -16.75 -10.12
CA LEU A 110 6.58 -16.75 -8.86
C LEU A 110 5.18 -17.30 -9.12
N ALA A 111 4.84 -18.43 -8.49
CA ALA A 111 3.60 -19.17 -8.70
C ALA A 111 2.67 -19.13 -7.47
N SER A 112 1.36 -19.10 -7.72
CA SER A 112 0.32 -19.20 -6.69
C SER A 112 -0.41 -20.54 -6.75
N THR A 113 -1.29 -20.80 -5.78
CA THR A 113 -2.07 -22.04 -5.61
C THR A 113 -2.90 -22.46 -6.82
N HIS A 114 -3.22 -21.53 -7.72
CA HIS A 114 -4.03 -21.76 -8.91
C HIS A 114 -3.21 -22.03 -10.18
N PHE A 115 -1.88 -22.01 -10.07
CA PHE A 115 -0.98 -22.34 -11.16
C PHE A 115 -0.88 -23.87 -11.31
N SER A 116 -1.10 -24.41 -12.51
CA SER A 116 -1.26 -25.87 -12.68
C SER A 116 0.07 -26.62 -12.59
N ASP A 117 0.07 -27.80 -11.96
CA ASP A 117 1.22 -28.72 -11.91
C ASP A 117 1.81 -29.01 -13.30
N ASP A 118 0.96 -29.16 -14.32
CA ASP A 118 1.39 -29.40 -15.71
C ASP A 118 2.14 -28.18 -16.31
N ALA A 119 1.79 -26.96 -15.91
CA ALA A 119 2.47 -25.74 -16.31
C ALA A 119 3.83 -25.62 -15.62
N VAL A 120 3.87 -25.89 -14.31
CA VAL A 120 5.12 -25.91 -13.55
C VAL A 120 6.10 -26.91 -14.12
N LYS A 121 5.64 -28.13 -14.38
CA LYS A 121 6.50 -29.15 -14.99
C LYS A 121 7.06 -28.72 -16.35
N GLN A 122 6.28 -28.02 -17.16
CA GLN A 122 6.77 -27.50 -18.46
C GLN A 122 7.87 -26.45 -18.28
N LEU A 123 7.75 -25.58 -17.28
CA LEU A 123 8.77 -24.57 -16.95
C LEU A 123 10.04 -25.23 -16.37
N GLU A 124 9.88 -26.17 -15.45
CA GLU A 124 10.98 -26.94 -14.86
C GLU A 124 11.73 -27.78 -15.91
N ASP A 125 11.01 -28.46 -16.81
CA ASP A 125 11.59 -29.22 -17.94
C ASP A 125 12.35 -28.30 -18.91
N ALA A 126 12.02 -27.01 -18.95
CA ALA A 126 12.72 -25.96 -19.70
C ALA A 126 13.88 -25.32 -18.91
N GLY A 127 14.08 -25.71 -17.65
CA GLY A 127 15.14 -25.19 -16.78
C GLY A 127 14.82 -23.88 -16.08
N VAL A 128 13.54 -23.48 -16.03
CA VAL A 128 13.10 -22.27 -15.32
C VAL A 128 12.65 -22.66 -13.91
N PRO A 129 13.27 -22.14 -12.84
CA PRO A 129 12.84 -22.41 -11.47
C PRO A 129 11.49 -21.74 -11.18
N VAL A 130 10.63 -22.43 -10.42
CA VAL A 130 9.30 -21.96 -10.04
C VAL A 130 9.18 -21.93 -8.52
N LEU A 131 9.08 -20.73 -7.93
CA LEU A 131 8.87 -20.55 -6.50
C LEU A 131 7.37 -20.49 -6.20
N TYR A 132 6.87 -21.44 -5.42
CA TYR A 132 5.47 -21.44 -4.97
C TYR A 132 5.27 -20.60 -3.71
N LEU A 133 4.24 -19.75 -3.76
CA LEU A 133 3.78 -18.88 -2.70
C LEU A 133 2.28 -19.16 -2.49
N TYR A 134 1.99 -19.92 -1.45
CA TYR A 134 0.66 -20.28 -0.98
C TYR A 134 0.13 -19.18 -0.06
N ASP A 135 -1.20 -19.04 -0.03
CA ASP A 135 -1.86 -18.18 0.93
C ASP A 135 -1.57 -18.69 2.35
N GLU A 136 -0.96 -17.83 3.15
CA GLU A 136 -0.72 -18.08 4.56
C GLU A 136 -1.92 -17.52 5.34
N GLY A 137 -2.47 -18.30 6.27
CA GLY A 137 -3.79 -18.01 6.87
C GLY A 137 -3.88 -16.72 7.72
N ASP A 138 -2.77 -16.00 7.91
CA ASP A 138 -2.65 -14.85 8.80
C ASP A 138 -1.56 -13.86 8.35
N MET A 139 -1.42 -12.76 9.11
CA MET A 139 -0.48 -11.69 8.80
C MET A 139 1.00 -12.10 8.99
N GLU A 140 1.30 -13.03 9.90
CA GLU A 140 2.68 -13.51 10.08
C GLU A 140 3.16 -14.19 8.81
N GLY A 141 2.30 -15.01 8.20
CA GLY A 141 2.62 -15.63 6.93
C GLY A 141 2.75 -14.66 5.75
N VAL A 142 2.06 -13.52 5.76
CA VAL A 142 2.32 -12.44 4.78
C VAL A 142 3.76 -11.91 4.94
N TYR A 143 4.24 -11.75 6.16
CA TYR A 143 5.62 -11.33 6.41
C TYR A 143 6.64 -12.36 5.93
N ASP A 144 6.36 -13.65 6.17
CA ASP A 144 7.19 -14.75 5.70
C ASP A 144 7.24 -14.79 4.17
N MET A 145 6.10 -14.57 3.50
CA MET A 145 6.01 -14.49 2.05
C MET A 145 6.84 -13.33 1.47
N ILE A 146 6.74 -12.14 2.06
CA ILE A 146 7.54 -10.97 1.66
C ILE A 146 9.03 -11.25 1.84
N SER A 147 9.41 -11.85 2.97
CA SER A 147 10.80 -12.19 3.29
C SER A 147 11.36 -13.22 2.31
N LEU A 148 10.59 -14.27 1.99
CA LEU A 148 10.95 -15.31 1.04
C LEU A 148 11.15 -14.76 -0.38
N VAL A 149 10.25 -13.88 -0.85
CA VAL A 149 10.42 -13.19 -2.13
C VAL A 149 11.65 -12.29 -2.11
N GLY A 150 11.87 -11.55 -1.02
CA GLY A 150 13.06 -10.73 -0.81
C GLY A 150 14.35 -11.52 -0.93
N GLU A 151 14.42 -12.70 -0.30
CA GLU A 151 15.58 -13.59 -0.42
C GLU A 151 15.77 -14.10 -1.86
N ALA A 152 14.69 -14.52 -2.52
CA ALA A 152 14.73 -15.05 -3.88
C ALA A 152 15.26 -14.06 -4.93
N VAL A 153 14.99 -12.77 -4.75
CA VAL A 153 15.29 -11.73 -5.75
C VAL A 153 16.44 -10.79 -5.35
N ASN A 154 17.18 -11.16 -4.29
CA ASN A 154 18.29 -10.39 -3.72
C ASN A 154 17.89 -8.99 -3.18
N CYS A 155 16.71 -8.92 -2.56
CA CYS A 155 16.14 -7.71 -1.96
C CYS A 155 15.77 -7.91 -0.47
N ALA A 156 16.51 -8.74 0.27
CA ALA A 156 16.20 -9.09 1.65
C ALA A 156 16.11 -7.88 2.60
N GLU A 157 16.98 -6.88 2.48
CA GLU A 157 16.93 -5.66 3.30
C GLU A 157 15.67 -4.82 3.03
N ALA A 158 15.25 -4.72 1.76
CA ALA A 158 14.03 -4.03 1.39
C ALA A 158 12.77 -4.79 1.84
N ALA A 159 12.81 -6.12 1.80
CA ALA A 159 11.76 -6.98 2.34
C ALA A 159 11.63 -6.84 3.86
N GLU A 160 12.75 -6.87 4.60
CA GLU A 160 12.78 -6.63 6.06
C GLU A 160 12.18 -5.27 6.39
N LYS A 161 12.59 -4.21 5.67
CA LYS A 161 12.02 -2.86 5.86
C LYS A 161 10.50 -2.83 5.58
N THR A 162 10.04 -3.52 4.54
CA THR A 162 8.60 -3.60 4.21
C THR A 162 7.83 -4.28 5.34
N VAL A 163 8.36 -5.38 5.87
CA VAL A 163 7.78 -6.10 7.02
C VAL A 163 7.76 -5.22 8.27
N ASP A 164 8.86 -4.52 8.58
CA ASP A 164 8.95 -3.59 9.72
C ASP A 164 7.90 -2.47 9.62
N GLU A 165 7.68 -1.91 8.42
CA GLU A 165 6.65 -0.90 8.18
C GLU A 165 5.23 -1.45 8.38
N MET A 166 4.97 -2.69 7.95
CA MET A 166 3.70 -3.36 8.21
C MET A 166 3.49 -3.61 9.70
N GLN A 167 4.50 -4.15 10.40
CA GLN A 167 4.44 -4.41 11.84
C GLN A 167 4.20 -3.12 12.64
N ALA A 168 4.88 -2.03 12.27
CA ALA A 168 4.66 -0.73 12.89
C ALA A 168 3.21 -0.23 12.76
N LYS A 169 2.56 -0.46 11.60
CA LYS A 169 1.14 -0.14 11.39
C LYS A 169 0.23 -1.02 12.25
N MET A 170 0.55 -2.32 12.36
CA MET A 170 -0.22 -3.25 13.22
C MET A 170 -0.12 -2.88 14.70
N ASP A 171 1.09 -2.56 15.18
CA ASP A 171 1.34 -2.10 16.55
C ASP A 171 0.61 -0.78 16.82
N TYR A 172 0.67 0.15 15.87
CA TYR A 172 -0.04 1.44 15.94
C TYR A 172 -1.55 1.28 16.13
N VAL A 173 -2.17 0.34 15.40
CA VAL A 173 -3.60 0.02 15.54
C VAL A 173 -3.87 -0.67 16.87
N SER A 174 -3.09 -1.69 17.22
CA SER A 174 -3.25 -2.44 18.47
C SER A 174 -3.19 -1.54 19.70
N ASP A 175 -2.22 -0.62 19.76
CA ASP A 175 -2.03 0.31 20.87
C ASP A 175 -3.23 1.27 21.05
N ARG A 176 -3.87 1.68 19.96
CA ARG A 176 -5.03 2.58 20.00
C ARG A 176 -6.30 1.85 20.40
N LEU A 177 -6.52 0.68 19.81
CA LEU A 177 -7.67 -0.17 20.12
C LEU A 177 -7.61 -0.75 21.54
N ALA A 178 -6.45 -0.74 22.20
CA ALA A 178 -6.35 -1.09 23.62
C ALA A 178 -7.23 -0.21 24.54
N SER A 179 -7.65 0.97 24.05
CA SER A 179 -8.57 1.88 24.74
C SER A 179 -10.03 1.79 24.29
N ALA A 180 -10.34 0.97 23.27
CA ALA A 180 -11.69 0.76 22.80
C ALA A 180 -12.52 -0.04 23.82
N ASP A 181 -13.75 0.40 24.07
CA ASP A 181 -14.64 -0.23 25.05
C ASP A 181 -15.38 -1.45 24.46
N GLU A 182 -15.74 -1.41 23.17
CA GLU A 182 -16.50 -2.45 22.46
C GLU A 182 -16.10 -2.51 20.99
N ASN A 183 -16.16 -3.72 20.40
CA ASN A 183 -15.92 -3.93 18.97
C ASN A 183 -17.25 -3.89 18.21
N PRO A 184 -17.41 -3.04 17.17
CA PRO A 184 -18.63 -3.02 16.38
C PRO A 184 -18.77 -4.29 15.54
N THR A 185 -20.01 -4.76 15.36
CA THR A 185 -20.27 -5.92 14.51
C THR A 185 -20.15 -5.58 13.02
N VAL A 186 -19.42 -6.41 12.26
CA VAL A 186 -19.10 -6.17 10.85
C VAL A 186 -19.52 -7.34 9.97
N TYR A 187 -19.92 -7.03 8.74
CA TYR A 187 -20.17 -8.01 7.68
C TYR A 187 -19.44 -7.61 6.40
N TYR A 188 -18.64 -8.52 5.85
CA TYR A 188 -17.87 -8.28 4.63
C TYR A 188 -18.57 -8.89 3.40
N VAL A 189 -18.86 -8.09 2.39
CA VAL A 189 -19.59 -8.56 1.20
C VAL A 189 -18.61 -8.90 0.08
N VAL A 190 -18.43 -10.20 -0.17
CA VAL A 190 -17.75 -10.69 -1.39
C VAL A 190 -18.73 -10.71 -2.56
N SER A 191 -19.92 -11.27 -2.33
CA SER A 191 -21.02 -11.25 -3.29
C SER A 191 -22.36 -11.39 -2.58
N TYR A 192 -23.43 -11.04 -3.28
CA TYR A 192 -24.80 -11.08 -2.76
C TYR A 192 -25.82 -11.33 -3.88
N GLY A 193 -27.04 -11.69 -3.50
CA GLY A 193 -28.19 -11.78 -4.41
C GLY A 193 -28.23 -13.06 -5.25
N GLU A 194 -28.38 -12.93 -6.58
CA GLU A 194 -28.57 -14.07 -7.49
C GLU A 194 -27.42 -15.09 -7.44
N TYR A 195 -26.21 -14.61 -7.15
CA TYR A 195 -25.01 -15.45 -7.07
C TYR A 195 -24.80 -16.08 -5.69
N GLY A 196 -25.68 -15.81 -4.72
CA GLY A 196 -25.55 -16.22 -3.33
C GLY A 196 -24.79 -15.20 -2.49
N ASP A 197 -24.98 -15.29 -1.17
CA ASP A 197 -24.27 -14.44 -0.21
C ASP A 197 -22.95 -15.08 0.19
N TYR A 198 -21.85 -14.38 -0.10
CA TYR A 198 -20.51 -14.78 0.27
C TYR A 198 -19.84 -13.70 1.12
N THR A 199 -19.18 -14.13 2.20
CA THR A 199 -18.49 -13.29 3.22
C THR A 199 -17.29 -14.06 3.75
N ALA A 200 -16.40 -13.38 4.46
CA ALA A 200 -15.28 -13.98 5.18
C ALA A 200 -15.76 -14.75 6.44
N GLY A 201 -15.64 -16.08 6.45
CA GLY A 201 -15.83 -16.92 7.64
C GLY A 201 -14.66 -16.85 8.63
N GLY A 202 -14.80 -17.47 9.80
CA GLY A 202 -13.84 -17.36 10.91
C GLY A 202 -12.44 -17.91 10.63
N ASP A 203 -12.32 -18.83 9.69
CA ASP A 203 -11.07 -19.47 9.23
C ASP A 203 -10.38 -18.72 8.07
N THR A 204 -10.94 -17.58 7.64
CA THR A 204 -10.38 -16.82 6.51
C THR A 204 -9.36 -15.77 6.95
N PHE A 205 -8.40 -15.50 6.07
CA PHE A 205 -7.44 -14.40 6.24
C PHE A 205 -8.13 -13.04 6.44
N VAL A 206 -9.20 -12.78 5.67
CA VAL A 206 -9.99 -11.55 5.79
C VAL A 206 -10.63 -11.40 7.17
N ASN A 207 -11.08 -12.49 7.79
CA ASN A 207 -11.53 -12.45 9.19
C ASN A 207 -10.41 -12.03 10.14
N GLY A 208 -9.16 -12.45 9.88
CA GLY A 208 -7.98 -11.97 10.60
C GLY A 208 -7.81 -10.45 10.50
N ILE A 209 -7.91 -9.89 9.29
CA ILE A 209 -7.86 -8.42 9.05
C ILE A 209 -8.99 -7.71 9.80
N LEU A 210 -10.24 -8.16 9.67
CA LEU A 210 -11.40 -7.55 10.33
C LEU A 210 -11.23 -7.54 11.86
N THR A 211 -10.74 -8.66 12.42
CA THR A 211 -10.50 -8.79 13.87
C THR A 211 -9.36 -7.89 14.32
N ALA A 212 -8.27 -7.81 13.56
CA ALA A 212 -7.13 -6.95 13.87
C ALA A 212 -7.49 -5.45 13.84
N ALA A 213 -8.45 -5.07 13.00
CA ALA A 213 -9.03 -3.74 12.94
C ALA A 213 -10.05 -3.44 14.07
N GLY A 214 -10.26 -4.39 14.99
CA GLY A 214 -11.22 -4.24 16.10
C GLY A 214 -12.67 -4.45 15.70
N GLY A 215 -12.96 -5.09 14.56
CA GLY A 215 -14.31 -5.51 14.19
C GLY A 215 -14.70 -6.85 14.81
N ASP A 216 -15.98 -7.02 15.15
CA ASP A 216 -16.57 -8.32 15.49
C ASP A 216 -17.28 -8.91 14.26
N ASN A 217 -16.60 -9.81 13.54
CA ASN A 217 -17.15 -10.41 12.33
C ASN A 217 -18.35 -11.30 12.65
N ILE A 218 -19.54 -10.91 12.16
CA ILE A 218 -20.77 -11.67 12.40
C ILE A 218 -20.74 -13.07 11.78
N ALA A 219 -19.84 -13.33 10.83
CA ALA A 219 -19.66 -14.63 10.18
C ALA A 219 -18.51 -15.47 10.77
N SER A 220 -17.90 -15.03 11.89
CA SER A 220 -16.80 -15.75 12.56
C SER A 220 -17.17 -17.15 13.06
N ASP A 221 -18.47 -17.49 13.11
CA ASP A 221 -18.99 -18.79 13.54
C ASP A 221 -19.11 -19.82 12.41
N VAL A 222 -18.82 -19.45 11.16
CA VAL A 222 -18.83 -20.36 10.01
C VAL A 222 -17.43 -20.53 9.41
N GLU A 223 -17.22 -21.64 8.72
CA GLU A 223 -16.00 -21.89 7.94
C GLU A 223 -16.24 -21.59 6.45
N GLY A 224 -15.21 -21.12 5.77
CA GLY A 224 -15.20 -20.78 4.35
C GLY A 224 -15.96 -19.49 4.04
N TRP A 225 -16.53 -19.44 2.83
CA TRP A 225 -17.02 -18.17 2.26
C TRP A 225 -18.54 -18.06 2.13
N SER A 226 -19.29 -19.14 2.35
CA SER A 226 -20.73 -19.17 2.12
C SER A 226 -21.49 -18.74 3.37
N TYR A 227 -22.47 -17.85 3.22
CA TYR A 227 -23.26 -17.37 4.35
C TYR A 227 -24.73 -17.24 3.97
N SER A 228 -25.61 -17.35 4.97
CA SER A 228 -27.05 -17.34 4.72
C SER A 228 -27.60 -15.92 4.85
N THR A 229 -28.39 -15.48 3.86
CA THR A 229 -29.10 -14.20 3.90
C THR A 229 -29.99 -14.08 5.14
N GLU A 230 -30.64 -15.18 5.55
CA GLU A 230 -31.50 -15.22 6.74
C GLU A 230 -30.68 -14.94 8.01
N THR A 231 -29.49 -15.53 8.12
CA THR A 231 -28.57 -15.32 9.24
C THR A 231 -28.01 -13.91 9.25
N LEU A 232 -27.67 -13.34 8.08
CA LEU A 232 -27.26 -11.94 7.95
C LEU A 232 -28.34 -10.99 8.48
N LEU A 233 -29.59 -11.19 8.07
CA LEU A 233 -30.73 -10.37 8.53
C LEU A 233 -31.03 -10.58 10.02
N GLU A 234 -30.81 -11.78 10.57
CA GLU A 234 -30.98 -12.06 12.00
C GLU A 234 -29.89 -11.40 12.86
N LYS A 235 -28.63 -11.45 12.42
CA LYS A 235 -27.50 -10.88 13.16
C LYS A 235 -27.40 -9.36 13.03
N ASP A 236 -27.93 -8.78 11.95
CA ASP A 236 -28.07 -7.34 11.71
C ASP A 236 -26.81 -6.51 12.09
N PRO A 237 -25.72 -6.62 11.30
CA PRO A 237 -24.43 -6.02 11.64
C PRO A 237 -24.53 -4.49 11.72
N GLN A 238 -23.67 -3.89 12.55
CA GLN A 238 -23.56 -2.44 12.66
C GLN A 238 -22.94 -1.83 11.40
N TYR A 239 -21.94 -2.51 10.81
CA TYR A 239 -21.28 -2.09 9.58
C TYR A 239 -21.34 -3.17 8.51
N VAL A 240 -21.50 -2.75 7.26
CA VAL A 240 -21.32 -3.60 6.08
C VAL A 240 -20.13 -3.05 5.30
N ILE A 241 -19.10 -3.86 5.07
CA ILE A 241 -17.89 -3.51 4.33
C ILE A 241 -17.93 -4.19 2.97
N LEU A 242 -17.72 -3.45 1.88
CA LEU A 242 -17.77 -4.00 0.53
C LEU A 242 -16.97 -3.16 -0.48
N ASN A 243 -16.82 -3.63 -1.72
CA ASN A 243 -16.19 -2.81 -2.77
C ASN A 243 -17.16 -1.72 -3.28
N ALA A 244 -16.63 -0.57 -3.71
CA ALA A 244 -17.47 0.55 -4.17
C ALA A 244 -18.46 0.18 -5.31
N TYR A 245 -18.09 -0.77 -6.17
CA TYR A 245 -18.94 -1.23 -7.27
C TYR A 245 -20.24 -1.90 -6.78
N ASN A 246 -20.21 -2.56 -5.64
CA ASN A 246 -21.34 -3.33 -5.11
C ASN A 246 -22.31 -2.46 -4.27
N GLU A 247 -21.93 -1.23 -3.89
CA GLU A 247 -22.64 -0.41 -2.88
C GLU A 247 -24.07 -0.09 -3.28
N GLU A 248 -24.27 0.52 -4.45
CA GLU A 248 -25.58 0.93 -4.93
C GLU A 248 -26.54 -0.26 -5.01
N GLY A 249 -26.07 -1.37 -5.59
CA GLY A 249 -26.87 -2.58 -5.75
C GLY A 249 -27.23 -3.20 -4.39
N PHE A 250 -26.28 -3.27 -3.45
CA PHE A 250 -26.53 -3.83 -2.13
C PHE A 250 -27.54 -2.97 -1.35
N CYS A 251 -27.39 -1.65 -1.38
CA CYS A 251 -28.25 -0.73 -0.65
C CYS A 251 -29.67 -0.60 -1.23
N THR A 252 -29.90 -1.05 -2.48
CA THR A 252 -31.20 -0.92 -3.17
C THR A 252 -31.92 -2.24 -3.42
N THR A 253 -31.29 -3.37 -3.06
CA THR A 253 -31.83 -4.71 -3.31
C THR A 253 -32.47 -5.29 -2.05
N ASP A 254 -33.72 -5.76 -2.14
CA ASP A 254 -34.33 -6.57 -1.09
C ASP A 254 -33.63 -7.95 -1.02
N PRO A 255 -33.36 -8.49 0.18
CA PRO A 255 -33.78 -8.00 1.49
C PRO A 255 -32.74 -7.11 2.21
N TYR A 256 -31.60 -6.80 1.60
CA TYR A 256 -30.49 -6.07 2.25
C TYR A 256 -30.88 -4.65 2.67
N THR A 257 -31.82 -4.03 1.95
CA THR A 257 -32.50 -2.77 2.31
C THR A 257 -33.05 -2.75 3.75
N GLU A 258 -33.31 -3.92 4.34
CA GLU A 258 -33.83 -4.05 5.70
C GLU A 258 -32.76 -3.98 6.80
N LEU A 259 -31.48 -4.13 6.47
CA LEU A 259 -30.37 -4.08 7.44
C LEU A 259 -30.25 -2.70 8.09
N SER A 260 -29.95 -2.69 9.39
CA SER A 260 -29.71 -1.46 10.15
C SER A 260 -28.53 -0.66 9.58
N ALA A 261 -27.46 -1.33 9.14
CA ALA A 261 -26.33 -0.68 8.48
C ALA A 261 -26.76 0.10 7.22
N VAL A 262 -27.60 -0.49 6.37
CA VAL A 262 -28.12 0.16 5.15
C VAL A 262 -29.02 1.35 5.51
N LYS A 263 -29.93 1.17 6.47
CA LYS A 263 -30.87 2.23 6.89
C LYS A 263 -30.19 3.43 7.53
N ASN A 264 -29.08 3.21 8.21
CA ASN A 264 -28.36 4.24 8.97
C ASN A 264 -27.13 4.79 8.24
N GLY A 265 -26.78 4.26 7.06
CA GLY A 265 -25.64 4.72 6.27
C GLY A 265 -24.28 4.24 6.80
N PHE A 266 -24.24 3.05 7.42
CA PHE A 266 -23.01 2.35 7.83
C PHE A 266 -22.63 1.26 6.83
N VAL A 267 -22.82 1.56 5.55
CA VAL A 267 -22.33 0.76 4.44
C VAL A 267 -21.07 1.44 3.95
N GLU A 268 -19.97 0.73 4.06
CA GLU A 268 -18.63 1.28 3.95
C GLU A 268 -17.89 0.62 2.80
N THR A 269 -17.28 1.46 1.96
CA THR A 269 -16.58 1.01 0.76
C THR A 269 -15.08 1.05 0.97
N VAL A 270 -14.38 -0.05 0.68
CA VAL A 270 -12.92 -0.15 0.75
C VAL A 270 -12.37 -0.72 -0.56
N ASP A 271 -11.07 -0.54 -0.84
CA ASP A 271 -10.39 -1.35 -1.86
C ASP A 271 -10.24 -2.78 -1.34
N THR A 272 -11.18 -3.65 -1.71
CA THR A 272 -11.20 -5.04 -1.23
C THR A 272 -9.97 -5.83 -1.68
N ASN A 273 -9.22 -5.37 -2.70
CA ASN A 273 -7.95 -5.99 -3.05
C ASN A 273 -6.94 -5.93 -1.89
N MET A 274 -7.01 -4.92 -1.02
CA MET A 274 -6.16 -4.81 0.17
C MET A 274 -6.53 -5.82 1.26
N LEU A 275 -7.70 -6.47 1.15
CA LEU A 275 -8.15 -7.54 2.05
C LEU A 275 -7.93 -8.91 1.41
N ASP A 276 -8.25 -9.02 0.11
CA ASP A 276 -8.27 -10.29 -0.61
C ASP A 276 -6.87 -10.74 -1.09
N ARG A 277 -5.95 -9.80 -1.33
CA ARG A 277 -4.58 -10.09 -1.81
C ARG A 277 -3.61 -10.06 -0.63
N GLN A 278 -3.06 -11.22 -0.28
CA GLN A 278 -2.11 -11.37 0.81
C GLN A 278 -0.76 -10.72 0.44
N GLY A 279 -0.52 -9.49 0.90
CA GLY A 279 0.65 -8.71 0.53
C GLY A 279 0.79 -7.41 1.33
N PRO A 280 1.69 -6.51 0.89
CA PRO A 280 2.13 -5.35 1.68
C PRO A 280 1.00 -4.41 2.13
N ARG A 281 -0.08 -4.33 1.34
CA ARG A 281 -1.23 -3.45 1.61
C ARG A 281 -2.17 -3.96 2.71
N ASN A 282 -2.02 -5.19 3.21
CA ASN A 282 -2.92 -5.71 4.24
C ASN A 282 -2.81 -4.92 5.56
N ALA A 283 -1.62 -4.43 5.92
CA ALA A 283 -1.47 -3.60 7.11
C ALA A 283 -2.16 -2.23 6.93
N ASP A 284 -2.18 -1.67 5.72
CA ASP A 284 -2.95 -0.46 5.40
C ASP A 284 -4.45 -0.70 5.52
N ALA A 285 -4.95 -1.86 5.08
CA ALA A 285 -6.35 -2.23 5.26
C ALA A 285 -6.74 -2.29 6.75
N VAL A 286 -5.87 -2.82 7.60
CA VAL A 286 -6.13 -2.87 9.05
C VAL A 286 -6.21 -1.47 9.64
N VAL A 287 -5.32 -0.55 9.23
CA VAL A 287 -5.37 0.86 9.66
C VAL A 287 -6.66 1.54 9.20
N GLU A 288 -7.00 1.42 7.92
CA GLU A 288 -8.21 2.03 7.33
C GLU A 288 -9.48 1.55 8.05
N LEU A 289 -9.60 0.24 8.23
CA LEU A 289 -10.74 -0.37 8.91
C LEU A 289 -10.79 0.04 10.39
N ALA A 290 -9.66 0.10 11.09
CA ALA A 290 -9.64 0.50 12.50
C ALA A 290 -10.09 1.95 12.68
N GLN A 291 -9.64 2.86 11.82
CA GLN A 291 -10.05 4.27 11.82
C GLN A 291 -11.54 4.44 11.50
N MET A 292 -12.06 3.63 10.59
CA MET A 292 -13.47 3.59 10.23
C MET A 292 -14.35 3.06 11.37
N LEU A 293 -13.95 1.98 12.01
CA LEU A 293 -14.74 1.28 13.02
C LEU A 293 -14.66 1.95 14.40
N HIS A 294 -13.54 2.59 14.73
CA HIS A 294 -13.22 3.18 16.03
C HIS A 294 -12.71 4.62 15.90
N PRO A 295 -13.44 5.56 15.26
CA PRO A 295 -12.94 6.90 14.98
C PRO A 295 -12.54 7.68 16.25
N GLU A 296 -13.10 7.36 17.41
CA GLU A 296 -12.72 7.92 18.71
C GLU A 296 -11.32 7.51 19.20
N CYS A 297 -10.79 6.39 18.70
CA CYS A 297 -9.44 5.90 19.00
C CYS A 297 -8.37 6.54 18.08
N PHE A 298 -8.79 7.20 17.00
CA PHE A 298 -7.91 7.79 15.99
C PHE A 298 -8.26 9.27 15.72
N PRO A 299 -8.01 10.19 16.67
CA PRO A 299 -8.24 11.62 16.46
C PRO A 299 -7.36 12.17 15.33
N SER A 300 -7.88 13.14 14.57
CA SER A 300 -7.39 13.69 13.28
C SER A 300 -5.94 14.20 13.20
N ASP A 301 -5.17 14.15 14.28
CA ASP A 301 -3.79 14.66 14.36
C ASP A 301 -2.74 13.56 14.11
N THR A 302 -3.13 12.39 13.60
CA THR A 302 -2.24 11.24 13.44
C THR A 302 -1.36 11.33 12.20
N GLU A 303 -0.04 11.12 12.37
CA GLU A 303 0.99 11.05 11.32
C GLU A 303 0.79 9.94 10.26
N TYR A 304 -0.16 9.03 10.46
CA TYR A 304 -0.60 8.06 9.46
C TYR A 304 -1.96 8.48 8.91
N PRO A 305 -2.00 9.31 7.85
CA PRO A 305 -3.24 9.60 7.16
C PRO A 305 -3.63 8.35 6.36
N VAL A 306 -4.58 7.55 6.85
CA VAL A 306 -5.39 6.71 5.96
C VAL A 306 -6.76 7.34 5.90
N ASN A 307 -6.91 8.24 4.93
CA ASN A 307 -8.20 8.73 4.49
C ASN A 307 -8.24 8.50 2.97
N VAL A 308 -8.51 7.25 2.57
CA VAL A 308 -8.82 6.89 1.19
C VAL A 308 -10.32 6.61 1.10
N LYS A 309 -11.15 7.59 1.47
CA LYS A 309 -12.48 7.70 0.88
C LYS A 309 -12.40 8.66 -0.30
N SER A 310 -12.52 8.09 -1.49
CA SER A 310 -12.82 8.79 -2.75
C SER A 310 -11.96 10.03 -3.04
N GLY A 311 -10.75 9.87 -3.57
CA GLY A 311 -10.08 10.90 -4.39
C GLY A 311 -9.97 12.32 -3.81
N VAL A 312 -10.06 12.51 -2.49
CA VAL A 312 -9.94 13.80 -1.82
C VAL A 312 -9.07 13.61 -0.58
N VAL A 313 -7.86 14.15 -0.62
CA VAL A 313 -7.03 14.34 0.56
C VAL A 313 -7.51 15.61 1.25
N GLU A 314 -8.19 15.48 2.39
CA GLU A 314 -8.37 16.62 3.29
C GLU A 314 -7.10 16.77 4.12
N TYR A 315 -6.25 17.72 3.74
CA TYR A 315 -5.21 18.21 4.64
C TYR A 315 -5.86 19.05 5.74
N ASN A 316 -5.56 18.71 6.99
CA ASN A 316 -5.85 19.60 8.11
C ASN A 316 -4.98 20.86 7.94
N ILE A 317 -5.63 22.02 7.84
CA ILE A 317 -4.96 23.32 7.60
C ILE A 317 -3.92 23.63 8.70
N GLU A 318 -4.06 23.01 9.88
CA GLU A 318 -3.13 23.18 11.00
C GLU A 318 -1.80 22.40 10.84
N SER A 319 -1.69 21.46 9.90
CA SER A 319 -0.46 20.68 9.63
C SER A 319 0.25 21.03 8.32
N CYS A 320 -0.12 22.15 7.69
CA CYS A 320 0.64 22.67 6.56
C CYS A 320 2.06 23.08 6.99
N PRO A 321 3.11 22.71 6.24
CA PRO A 321 4.47 23.13 6.55
C PRO A 321 4.54 24.66 6.57
N GLU A 322 5.25 25.22 7.56
CA GLU A 322 5.48 26.68 7.66
C GLU A 322 6.21 27.23 6.41
N SER A 323 6.84 26.37 5.62
CA SER A 323 7.57 26.68 4.39
C SER A 323 6.94 25.99 3.16
N VAL A 324 6.06 26.73 2.47
CA VAL A 324 5.55 26.32 1.14
C VAL A 324 6.27 27.10 0.06
N TYR A 325 6.81 26.38 -0.92
CA TYR A 325 7.53 26.96 -2.05
C TYR A 325 6.62 27.03 -3.26
N ALA A 326 6.39 28.22 -3.81
CA ALA A 326 5.53 28.41 -4.97
C ALA A 326 6.28 29.09 -6.13
N ALA A 327 5.94 28.70 -7.37
CA ALA A 327 6.53 29.26 -8.58
C ALA A 327 6.26 30.77 -8.73
N SER A 328 5.13 31.25 -8.22
CA SER A 328 4.75 32.67 -8.21
C SER A 328 4.01 33.05 -6.91
N GLU A 329 4.08 34.33 -6.55
CA GLU A 329 3.38 34.90 -5.39
C GLU A 329 1.85 34.84 -5.57
N GLU A 330 1.34 34.96 -6.80
CA GLU A 330 -0.10 34.84 -7.11
C GLU A 330 -0.65 33.44 -6.81
N VAL A 331 0.12 32.39 -7.13
CA VAL A 331 -0.26 31.02 -6.80
C VAL A 331 -0.22 30.79 -5.29
N PHE A 332 0.78 31.34 -4.60
CA PHE A 332 0.89 31.27 -3.14
C PHE A 332 -0.30 31.95 -2.44
N ASP A 333 -0.70 33.14 -2.90
CA ASP A 333 -1.85 33.88 -2.36
C ASP A 333 -3.16 33.14 -2.57
N LEU A 334 -3.37 32.53 -3.75
CA LEU A 334 -4.53 31.67 -4.01
C LEU A 334 -4.60 30.51 -3.02
N LEU A 335 -3.46 29.88 -2.72
CA LEU A 335 -3.39 28.75 -1.79
C LEU A 335 -3.72 29.17 -0.34
N LYS A 336 -3.33 30.37 0.08
CA LYS A 336 -3.78 30.95 1.35
C LYS A 336 -5.28 31.20 1.35
N GLU A 337 -5.83 31.73 0.27
CA GLU A 337 -7.27 32.00 0.13
C GLU A 337 -8.10 30.73 0.27
N ILE A 338 -7.64 29.60 -0.28
CA ILE A 338 -8.34 28.32 -0.23
C ILE A 338 -7.95 27.45 0.98
N GLY A 339 -7.14 27.98 1.90
CA GLY A 339 -6.78 27.30 3.15
C GLY A 339 -5.75 26.17 3.00
N VAL A 340 -5.10 26.03 1.85
CA VAL A 340 -4.04 25.03 1.62
C VAL A 340 -2.71 25.45 2.26
N VAL A 341 -2.53 26.74 2.54
CA VAL A 341 -1.36 27.29 3.23
C VAL A 341 -1.84 28.15 4.40
N SER A 342 -1.13 28.12 5.52
CA SER A 342 -1.47 28.94 6.69
C SER A 342 -1.44 30.44 6.36
N GLU A 343 -2.31 31.23 6.99
CA GLU A 343 -2.33 32.70 6.79
C GLU A 343 -0.97 33.35 7.08
N ASP A 344 -0.21 32.77 8.01
CA ASP A 344 1.08 33.27 8.50
C ASP A 344 2.29 32.83 7.66
N ALA A 345 2.14 31.94 6.68
CA ALA A 345 3.27 31.46 5.86
C ALA A 345 3.88 32.58 4.98
N GLU A 346 5.18 32.58 4.75
CA GLU A 346 5.85 33.55 3.87
C GLU A 346 6.20 32.94 2.50
N TYR A 347 6.05 33.73 1.43
CA TYR A 347 6.40 33.32 0.08
C TYR A 347 7.93 33.30 -0.11
N GLU A 348 8.51 32.15 -0.50
CA GLU A 348 9.92 32.03 -0.90
C GLU A 348 10.08 31.63 -2.38
N GLN A 349 10.62 32.54 -3.20
CA GLN A 349 11.01 32.24 -4.58
C GLN A 349 12.46 31.73 -4.65
N LYS A 350 12.67 30.47 -5.06
CA LYS A 350 14.00 29.90 -5.32
C LYS A 350 14.01 29.17 -6.68
N SER A 351 15.16 29.19 -7.36
CA SER A 351 15.35 28.41 -8.58
C SER A 351 15.52 26.93 -8.24
N VAL A 352 15.07 26.02 -9.11
CA VAL A 352 15.17 24.55 -8.90
C VAL A 352 16.62 24.09 -8.65
N GLU A 353 17.60 24.81 -9.20
CA GLU A 353 19.02 24.50 -9.07
C GLU A 353 19.60 24.86 -7.70
N ASP A 354 18.92 25.71 -6.92
CA ASP A 354 19.39 26.21 -5.62
C ASP A 354 18.64 25.59 -4.43
N VAL A 355 17.81 24.56 -4.66
CA VAL A 355 16.94 23.96 -3.64
C VAL A 355 17.72 22.98 -2.76
N VAL A 356 17.99 23.37 -1.51
CA VAL A 356 18.39 22.47 -0.42
C VAL A 356 17.31 22.58 0.66
N LEU A 357 16.54 21.50 0.88
CA LEU A 357 15.42 21.47 1.84
C LEU A 357 15.87 20.84 3.16
N GLU A 358 15.49 21.46 4.27
CA GLU A 358 15.81 20.96 5.63
C GLU A 358 14.58 20.38 6.38
N ALA A 359 13.42 20.24 5.71
CA ALA A 359 12.15 19.77 6.27
C ALA A 359 11.23 19.18 5.18
N PRO A 360 10.16 18.42 5.51
CA PRO A 360 9.17 18.01 4.52
C PRO A 360 8.52 19.25 3.90
N ALA A 361 8.74 19.46 2.61
CA ALA A 361 8.24 20.61 1.88
C ALA A 361 7.40 20.15 0.69
N VAL A 362 6.29 20.85 0.45
CA VAL A 362 5.49 20.71 -0.78
C VAL A 362 5.95 21.82 -1.73
N VAL A 363 6.31 21.46 -2.96
CA VAL A 363 6.69 22.42 -4.00
C VAL A 363 5.50 22.65 -4.92
N VAL A 364 5.17 23.90 -5.22
CA VAL A 364 4.11 24.25 -6.17
C VAL A 364 4.73 24.87 -7.40
N ALA A 365 4.55 24.20 -8.53
CA ALA A 365 5.29 24.40 -9.75
C ALA A 365 4.33 24.84 -10.88
N ASP A 366 4.76 25.76 -11.73
CA ASP A 366 4.01 26.07 -12.96
C ASP A 366 4.00 24.84 -13.88
N ALA A 367 2.92 24.58 -14.62
CA ALA A 367 2.89 23.50 -15.60
C ALA A 367 4.02 23.59 -16.65
N GLU A 368 4.61 24.79 -16.84
CA GLU A 368 5.71 25.07 -17.78
C GLU A 368 7.08 24.43 -17.46
N TYR A 369 7.29 23.80 -16.30
CA TYR A 369 8.57 23.12 -16.03
C TYR A 369 8.84 22.00 -17.06
N SER A 370 10.10 21.91 -17.50
CA SER A 370 10.55 20.84 -18.39
C SER A 370 10.51 19.48 -17.70
N ALA A 371 10.39 18.39 -18.46
CA ALA A 371 10.39 17.03 -17.91
C ALA A 371 11.67 16.72 -17.08
N GLU A 372 12.80 17.34 -17.45
CA GLU A 372 14.07 17.20 -16.72
C GLU A 372 14.04 17.93 -15.37
N GLU A 373 13.29 19.02 -15.25
CA GLU A 373 13.08 19.72 -13.98
C GLU A 373 12.08 19.00 -13.08
N LYS A 374 11.04 18.41 -13.67
CA LYS A 374 10.05 17.58 -12.95
C LYS A 374 10.70 16.34 -12.33
N ALA A 375 11.54 15.64 -13.09
CA ALA A 375 12.25 14.46 -12.63
C ALA A 375 13.17 14.71 -11.41
N LYS A 376 13.70 15.93 -11.26
CA LYS A 376 14.54 16.28 -10.09
C LYS A 376 13.76 16.30 -8.78
N PHE A 377 12.47 16.63 -8.83
CA PHE A 377 11.62 16.58 -7.65
C PHE A 377 11.24 15.14 -7.30
N ASP A 378 10.96 14.32 -8.31
CA ASP A 378 10.65 12.89 -8.15
C ASP A 378 11.83 12.12 -7.57
N ASP A 379 13.05 12.33 -8.09
CA ASP A 379 14.30 11.72 -7.59
C ASP A 379 14.60 12.09 -6.12
N ALA A 380 14.10 13.25 -5.67
CA ALA A 380 14.26 13.74 -4.31
C ALA A 380 13.11 13.36 -3.37
N ASN A 381 12.11 12.62 -3.86
CA ASN A 381 10.90 12.23 -3.14
C ASN A 381 10.14 13.42 -2.51
N ILE A 382 10.06 14.53 -3.25
CA ILE A 382 9.41 15.78 -2.81
C ILE A 382 7.99 15.84 -3.41
N PRO A 383 6.92 16.02 -2.61
CA PRO A 383 5.57 16.21 -3.14
C PRO A 383 5.46 17.53 -3.95
N VAL A 384 4.98 17.45 -5.21
CA VAL A 384 4.84 18.63 -6.08
C VAL A 384 3.42 18.82 -6.61
N ILE A 385 2.87 20.03 -6.49
CA ILE A 385 1.58 20.44 -7.08
C ILE A 385 1.85 21.28 -8.33
N TYR A 386 1.35 20.86 -9.50
CA TYR A 386 1.47 21.65 -10.73
C TYR A 386 0.21 22.49 -10.96
N VAL A 387 0.38 23.78 -11.24
CA VAL A 387 -0.72 24.74 -11.49
C VAL A 387 -0.53 25.39 -12.87
N ASP A 388 -1.55 25.34 -13.72
CA ASP A 388 -1.58 26.02 -15.03
C ASP A 388 -2.30 27.36 -14.89
N ALA A 389 -1.58 28.46 -15.11
CA ALA A 389 -2.10 29.82 -14.93
C ALA A 389 -2.80 30.40 -16.19
N GLU A 390 -2.73 29.76 -17.36
CA GLU A 390 -3.24 30.35 -18.61
C GLU A 390 -4.71 30.00 -18.93
N ASN A 391 -5.34 29.06 -18.22
CA ASN A 391 -6.76 28.75 -18.38
C ASN A 391 -7.57 29.23 -17.16
N ASP A 392 -8.51 30.15 -17.38
CA ASP A 392 -9.56 30.58 -16.41
C ASP A 392 -10.49 29.42 -15.96
N GLU A 393 -10.23 28.18 -16.40
CA GLU A 393 -10.76 26.96 -15.80
C GLU A 393 -9.66 26.36 -14.94
N ASN A 394 -9.72 26.60 -13.63
CA ASN A 394 -8.85 26.01 -12.61
C ASN A 394 -8.74 24.49 -12.78
N VAL A 395 -7.75 24.03 -13.54
CA VAL A 395 -7.34 22.62 -13.57
C VAL A 395 -6.22 22.48 -12.55
N ILE A 396 -6.61 22.19 -11.31
CA ILE A 396 -5.68 21.57 -10.37
C ILE A 396 -5.60 20.10 -10.79
N THR A 397 -4.55 19.71 -11.49
CA THR A 397 -4.30 18.29 -11.79
C THR A 397 -3.72 17.63 -10.54
N LEU A 398 -4.58 17.36 -9.55
CA LEU A 398 -4.30 16.50 -8.39
C LEU A 398 -3.95 15.05 -8.79
N GLY A 399 -4.36 14.64 -9.99
CA GLY A 399 -4.24 13.26 -10.50
C GLY A 399 -2.84 12.77 -10.84
N GLN A 400 -1.79 13.56 -10.61
CA GLN A 400 -0.40 13.06 -10.69
C GLN A 400 0.25 12.88 -9.31
N ILE A 401 -0.33 13.45 -8.25
CA ILE A 401 0.12 13.24 -6.86
C ILE A 401 -0.45 11.93 -6.33
N PHE A 402 -1.63 11.54 -6.80
CA PHE A 402 -2.22 10.24 -6.52
C PHE A 402 -2.57 9.62 -7.86
N ASN A 403 -2.06 8.42 -8.08
CA ASN A 403 -2.18 7.63 -9.30
C ASN A 403 -3.64 7.21 -9.58
N CYS A 404 -4.52 8.19 -9.81
CA CYS A 404 -5.97 8.03 -9.89
C CYS A 404 -6.47 8.54 -11.25
N ASN A 405 -6.88 7.61 -12.10
CA ASN A 405 -7.65 7.86 -13.32
C ASN A 405 -9.05 8.41 -12.96
N ALA A 406 -9.16 9.72 -12.77
CA ALA A 406 -10.44 10.39 -12.53
C ALA A 406 -11.19 10.67 -13.84
N LYS A 407 -12.51 10.45 -13.88
CA LYS A 407 -13.39 10.70 -15.05
C LYS A 407 -14.11 12.05 -14.92
N ALA A 408 -14.56 12.58 -16.06
CA ALA A 408 -15.09 13.94 -16.23
C ALA A 408 -16.31 14.32 -15.34
N ASP A 409 -16.95 13.35 -14.72
CA ASP A 409 -18.08 13.47 -13.80
C ASP A 409 -17.67 13.88 -12.38
N GLU A 410 -16.42 13.66 -11.95
CA GLU A 410 -15.90 14.06 -10.63
C GLU A 410 -15.63 15.58 -10.53
N VAL A 411 -15.44 16.25 -11.66
CA VAL A 411 -15.30 17.72 -11.75
C VAL A 411 -16.58 18.45 -11.31
N SER A 412 -17.75 17.81 -11.43
CA SER A 412 -19.02 18.43 -11.01
C SER A 412 -19.19 18.41 -9.48
N TYR A 413 -18.59 17.43 -8.80
CA TYR A 413 -18.63 17.31 -7.35
C TYR A 413 -17.69 18.33 -6.68
N VAL A 414 -16.47 18.47 -7.22
CA VAL A 414 -15.52 19.51 -6.80
C VAL A 414 -16.11 20.91 -7.02
N LYS A 415 -16.79 21.15 -8.15
CA LYS A 415 -17.53 22.41 -8.40
C LYS A 415 -18.65 22.68 -7.39
N ALA A 416 -19.31 21.64 -6.87
CA ALA A 416 -20.40 21.79 -5.90
C ALA A 416 -19.88 22.03 -4.47
N ALA A 417 -18.72 21.46 -4.12
CA ALA A 417 -18.03 21.70 -2.86
C ALA A 417 -17.46 23.14 -2.79
N LEU A 418 -16.88 23.63 -3.89
CA LEU A 418 -16.31 24.98 -3.98
C LEU A 418 -17.35 26.12 -4.00
N ALA A 419 -18.62 25.83 -4.29
CA ALA A 419 -19.69 26.83 -4.37
C ALA A 419 -20.45 27.02 -3.04
N LYS A 420 -20.13 26.23 -2.01
CA LYS A 420 -20.78 26.23 -0.70
C LYS A 420 -19.85 26.83 0.34
#